data_AF-A0A9D4IV93-F1
#
_entry.id   AF-A0A9D4IV93-F1
#
_cell.length_a   1.000
_cell.length_b   1.000
_cell.length_c   1.000
_cell.angle_alpha   90.00
_cell.angle_beta   90.00
_cell.angle_gamma   90.00
#
_symmetry.space_group_name_H-M   'P 1'
#
loop_
_entity.id
_entity.type
_entity.pdbx_description
1 polymer ?
#
loop_
_entity_poly.entity_id
_entity_poly.type
_entity_poly.pdbx_seq_one_letter_code
_entity_poly.pdbx_strand_id
1 'polypeptide(L)'
;MARAARDNYFKTRYFAWVDVGYLRESRLESKFYMKAPNGFDDKKIAMGLINSSLSMSTPVNDIFKENMVWVGGGLFLGEKSVIIQHEKQFKQAVDYFISVRLINTDQQVIYAMFSKEGTNVLKPKVELQIYRPPGDNEWFYLGTIMTHMMT
;
A
#
# COMPACT_ATOMS: atom_id res chain seq x y z
N MET A 1 3.79 10.07 -6.18
CA MET A 1 3.00 9.14 -7.03
C MET A 1 2.01 9.84 -7.97
N ALA A 2 1.09 10.69 -7.49
CA ALA A 2 0.02 11.27 -8.33
C ALA A 2 0.50 12.06 -9.58
N ARG A 3 1.65 12.75 -9.52
CA ARG A 3 2.24 13.41 -10.71
C ARG A 3 2.64 12.39 -11.78
N ALA A 4 3.38 11.34 -11.41
CA ALA A 4 3.78 10.29 -12.35
C ALA A 4 2.56 9.64 -13.03
N ALA A 5 1.50 9.38 -12.25
CA ALA A 5 0.23 8.87 -12.77
C ALA A 5 -0.47 9.84 -13.73
N ARG A 6 -0.54 11.13 -13.39
CA ARG A 6 -1.16 12.17 -14.24
C ARG A 6 -0.42 12.32 -15.56
N ASP A 7 0.89 12.54 -15.48
CA ASP A 7 1.75 12.81 -16.64
C ASP A 7 1.86 11.57 -17.55
N ASN A 8 1.94 10.36 -16.97
CA ASN A 8 1.98 9.08 -17.67
C ASN A 8 2.94 9.04 -18.88
N TYR A 9 4.18 9.49 -18.70
CA TYR A 9 5.20 9.53 -19.77
C TYR A 9 5.42 8.17 -20.44
N PHE A 10 5.26 7.07 -19.70
CA PHE A 10 5.44 5.70 -20.18
C PHE A 10 4.17 5.08 -20.78
N LYS A 11 3.06 5.82 -20.86
CA LYS A 11 1.77 5.36 -21.43
C LYS A 11 1.32 4.00 -20.86
N THR A 12 1.50 3.81 -19.56
CA THR A 12 1.10 2.58 -18.85
C THR A 12 -0.28 2.74 -18.20
N ARG A 13 -0.93 1.60 -17.94
CA ARG A 13 -2.20 1.52 -17.20
C ARG A 13 -1.99 1.52 -15.69
N TYR A 14 -0.89 0.93 -15.23
CA TYR A 14 -0.63 0.69 -13.82
C TYR A 14 0.56 1.48 -13.29
N PHE A 15 0.44 1.92 -12.05
CA PHE A 15 1.48 2.63 -11.33
C PHE A 15 1.75 1.94 -10.01
N ALA A 16 3.02 1.74 -9.70
CA ALA A 16 3.45 1.21 -8.43
C ALA A 16 4.36 2.20 -7.71
N TRP A 17 4.18 2.30 -6.41
CA TRP A 17 5.22 2.79 -5.50
C TRP A 17 6.01 1.57 -5.06
N VAL A 18 7.34 1.65 -5.14
CA VAL A 18 8.24 0.55 -4.79
C VAL A 18 9.44 1.15 -4.08
N ASP A 19 9.64 0.77 -2.83
CA ASP A 19 10.86 1.03 -2.09
C ASP A 19 12.00 0.19 -2.66
N VAL A 20 13.21 0.74 -2.69
CA VAL A 20 14.42 0.08 -3.20
C VAL A 20 14.70 -1.23 -2.46
N GLY A 21 14.22 -1.37 -1.22
CA GLY A 21 14.27 -2.62 -0.46
C GLY A 21 13.67 -3.83 -1.19
N TYR A 22 12.62 -3.64 -1.98
CA TYR A 22 11.97 -4.70 -2.75
C TYR A 22 12.81 -5.22 -3.92
N LEU A 23 13.94 -4.57 -4.20
CA LEU A 23 14.84 -4.88 -5.30
C LEU A 23 16.20 -5.44 -4.83
N ARG A 24 16.40 -5.76 -3.54
CA ARG A 24 17.72 -6.16 -3.01
C ARG A 24 18.13 -7.63 -3.29
N GLU A 25 19.43 -7.78 -3.50
CA GLU A 25 20.38 -8.91 -3.34
C GLU A 25 20.18 -10.28 -4.01
N SER A 26 19.03 -10.69 -4.54
CA SER A 26 18.95 -11.99 -5.26
C SER A 26 18.14 -11.97 -6.56
N ARG A 27 17.62 -10.81 -6.96
CA ARG A 27 16.72 -10.65 -8.12
C ARG A 27 17.28 -9.78 -9.23
N LEU A 28 18.47 -9.20 -9.04
CA LEU A 28 19.07 -8.24 -9.97
C LEU A 28 20.13 -8.84 -10.89
N GLU A 29 20.46 -10.14 -10.76
CA GLU A 29 21.42 -10.80 -11.66
C GLU A 29 20.87 -10.93 -13.09
N SER A 30 19.55 -10.84 -13.26
CA SER A 30 18.89 -10.87 -14.56
C SER A 30 17.95 -9.69 -14.74
N LYS A 31 17.72 -9.32 -16.01
CA LYS A 31 16.68 -8.35 -16.35
C LYS A 31 15.32 -8.87 -15.90
N PHE A 32 14.53 -8.01 -15.29
CA PHE A 32 13.18 -8.32 -14.82
C PHE A 32 12.19 -7.25 -15.25
N TYR A 33 10.91 -7.60 -15.21
CA TYR A 33 9.80 -6.66 -15.33
C TYR A 33 8.78 -6.94 -14.22
N MET A 34 8.01 -5.91 -13.87
CA MET A 34 6.92 -6.04 -12.91
C MET A 34 5.58 -6.04 -13.63
N LYS A 35 4.67 -6.93 -13.23
CA LYS A 35 3.28 -6.94 -13.71
C LYS A 35 2.30 -6.92 -12.55
N ALA A 36 1.06 -6.55 -12.83
CA ALA A 36 -0.01 -6.67 -11.84
C ALA A 36 -0.17 -8.15 -11.40
N PRO A 37 -0.30 -8.42 -10.10
CA PRO A 37 -0.47 -9.79 -9.62
C PRO A 37 -1.79 -10.38 -10.14
N ASN A 38 -1.88 -11.72 -10.19
CA ASN A 38 -3.08 -12.40 -10.67
C ASN A 38 -4.32 -12.00 -9.85
N GLY A 39 -5.44 -11.78 -10.55
CA GLY A 39 -6.70 -11.40 -9.91
C GLY A 39 -6.72 -9.97 -9.34
N PHE A 40 -5.80 -9.10 -9.75
CA PHE A 40 -5.82 -7.69 -9.37
C PHE A 40 -7.09 -6.99 -9.86
N ASP A 41 -7.79 -6.33 -8.94
CA ASP A 41 -8.97 -5.50 -9.20
C ASP A 41 -8.53 -4.07 -9.48
N ASP A 42 -8.73 -3.63 -10.72
CA ASP A 42 -8.35 -2.29 -11.19
C ASP A 42 -9.04 -1.15 -10.43
N LYS A 43 -10.05 -1.43 -9.59
CA LYS A 43 -10.74 -0.44 -8.74
C LYS A 43 -10.10 -0.26 -7.36
N LYS A 44 -9.08 -1.06 -7.01
CA LYS A 44 -8.47 -1.10 -5.66
C LYS A 44 -6.97 -0.81 -5.71
N ILE A 45 -6.39 -0.58 -4.54
CA ILE A 45 -4.94 -0.53 -4.36
C ILE A 45 -4.46 -1.86 -3.81
N ALA A 46 -3.54 -2.52 -4.51
CA ALA A 46 -2.90 -3.73 -4.03
C ALA A 46 -1.89 -3.39 -2.93
N MET A 47 -1.96 -4.08 -1.80
CA MET A 47 -1.01 -3.99 -0.70
C MET A 47 -0.68 -5.38 -0.14
N GLY A 48 0.54 -5.56 0.37
CA GLY A 48 0.96 -6.79 1.03
C GLY A 48 0.52 -6.81 2.50
N LEU A 49 -0.08 -7.91 2.93
CA LEU A 49 -0.36 -8.15 4.35
C LEU A 49 0.95 -8.40 5.12
N ILE A 50 1.09 -7.78 6.29
CA ILE A 50 2.23 -7.98 7.19
C ILE A 50 1.81 -8.75 8.44
N ASN A 51 0.67 -8.37 9.02
CA ASN A 51 0.16 -8.98 10.24
C ASN A 51 -1.34 -9.28 10.11
N SER A 52 -1.64 -10.57 10.03
CA SER A 52 -3.01 -11.10 9.89
C SER A 52 -3.83 -11.05 11.19
N SER A 53 -3.17 -10.94 12.35
CA SER A 53 -3.80 -10.97 13.67
C SER A 53 -4.40 -9.64 14.12
N LEU A 54 -4.07 -8.54 13.43
CA LEU A 54 -4.51 -7.20 13.81
C LEU A 54 -5.99 -6.96 13.48
N SER A 55 -6.72 -6.42 14.45
CA SER A 55 -8.15 -6.16 14.33
C SER A 55 -8.44 -4.81 13.66
N MET A 56 -9.44 -4.73 12.81
CA MET A 56 -9.92 -3.43 12.31
C MET A 56 -10.63 -2.61 13.40
N SER A 57 -10.92 -3.19 14.57
CA SER A 57 -11.49 -2.45 15.71
C SER A 57 -10.43 -1.88 16.67
N THR A 58 -9.14 -2.04 16.38
CA THR A 58 -8.06 -1.44 17.18
C THR A 58 -8.21 0.09 17.22
N PRO A 59 -8.14 0.72 18.41
CA PRO A 59 -8.20 2.17 18.52
C PRO A 59 -7.08 2.86 17.74
N VAL A 60 -7.39 3.97 17.07
CA VAL A 60 -6.41 4.69 16.25
C VAL A 60 -5.20 5.13 17.08
N ASN A 61 -5.42 5.59 18.31
CA ASN A 61 -4.35 5.98 19.22
C ASN A 61 -3.33 4.84 19.45
N ASP A 62 -3.80 3.60 19.57
CA ASP A 62 -2.95 2.44 19.87
C ASP A 62 -2.18 2.00 18.61
N ILE A 63 -2.82 2.08 17.44
CA ILE A 63 -2.17 1.84 16.14
C ILE A 63 -0.89 2.70 16.02
N PHE A 64 -0.99 3.99 16.34
CA PHE A 64 0.13 4.92 16.23
C PHE A 64 1.19 4.73 17.34
N LYS A 65 0.77 4.61 18.60
CA LYS A 65 1.69 4.54 19.76
C LYS A 65 2.45 3.21 19.84
N GLU A 66 1.78 2.11 19.53
CA GLU A 66 2.37 0.77 19.59
C GLU A 66 3.00 0.33 18.26
N ASN A 67 3.11 1.26 17.30
CA ASN A 67 3.73 1.03 15.99
C ASN A 67 3.15 -0.19 15.25
N MET A 68 1.82 -0.35 15.29
CA MET A 68 1.16 -1.53 14.72
C MET A 68 1.15 -1.48 13.19
N VAL A 69 1.53 -2.58 12.54
CA VAL A 69 1.63 -2.68 11.08
C VAL A 69 0.70 -3.77 10.56
N TRP A 70 -0.38 -3.37 9.90
CA TRP A 70 -1.30 -4.29 9.22
C TRP A 70 -0.81 -4.66 7.80
N VAL A 71 -0.42 -3.65 7.03
CA VAL A 71 0.03 -3.78 5.64
C VAL A 71 1.36 -3.05 5.44
N GLY A 72 2.15 -3.50 4.46
CA GLY A 72 3.45 -2.91 4.14
C GLY A 72 3.28 -1.63 3.32
N GLY A 73 4.03 -0.58 3.68
CA GLY A 73 4.02 0.71 2.98
C GLY A 73 5.02 0.78 1.82
N GLY A 74 6.01 -0.13 1.81
CA GLY A 74 7.10 -0.10 0.84
C GLY A 74 6.74 -0.58 -0.56
N LEU A 75 5.55 -1.15 -0.78
CA LEU A 75 5.07 -1.43 -2.13
C LEU A 75 3.54 -1.37 -2.20
N PHE A 76 3.01 -0.62 -3.16
CA PHE A 76 1.61 -0.70 -3.56
C PHE A 76 1.44 -0.45 -5.06
N LEU A 77 0.36 -1.01 -5.62
CA LEU A 77 0.03 -0.94 -7.05
C LEU A 77 -1.42 -0.47 -7.22
N GLY A 78 -1.67 0.32 -8.27
CA GLY A 78 -3.02 0.67 -8.67
C GLY A 78 -3.14 1.09 -10.13
N GLU A 79 -4.37 1.11 -10.64
CA GLU A 79 -4.69 1.76 -11.90
C GLU A 79 -4.52 3.29 -11.77
N LYS A 80 -4.16 3.98 -12.86
CA LYS A 80 -3.88 5.43 -12.88
C LYS A 80 -4.90 6.27 -12.12
N SER A 81 -6.19 6.12 -12.41
CA SER A 81 -7.26 6.91 -11.79
C SER A 81 -7.44 6.58 -10.31
N VAL A 82 -7.24 5.32 -9.94
CA VAL A 82 -7.33 4.84 -8.55
C VAL A 82 -6.15 5.36 -7.73
N ILE A 83 -4.93 5.39 -8.28
CA ILE A 83 -3.74 5.96 -7.63
C ILE A 83 -3.90 7.44 -7.35
N ILE A 84 -4.46 8.20 -8.31
CA ILE A 84 -4.71 9.63 -8.12
C ILE A 84 -5.75 9.86 -7.02
N GLN A 85 -6.77 9.03 -6.93
CA GLN A 85 -7.79 9.12 -5.88
C GLN A 85 -7.24 8.68 -4.51
N HIS A 86 -6.45 7.61 -4.49
CA HIS A 86 -5.78 7.11 -3.29
C HIS A 86 -4.80 8.14 -2.71
N GLU A 87 -4.06 8.86 -3.56
CA GLU A 87 -3.15 9.90 -3.06
C GLU A 87 -3.92 11.05 -2.39
N LYS A 88 -5.04 11.49 -2.96
CA LYS A 88 -5.90 12.50 -2.34
C LYS A 88 -6.45 12.03 -1.00
N GLN A 89 -6.96 10.80 -0.92
CA GLN A 89 -7.51 10.27 0.34
C GLN A 89 -6.41 10.08 1.40
N PHE A 90 -5.23 9.60 0.99
CA PHE A 90 -4.10 9.42 1.89
C PHE A 90 -3.62 10.76 2.44
N LYS A 91 -3.53 11.79 1.60
CA LYS A 91 -3.24 13.15 2.06
C LYS A 91 -4.27 13.65 3.07
N GLN A 92 -5.56 13.44 2.82
CA GLN A 92 -6.62 13.81 3.76
C GLN A 92 -6.48 13.08 5.10
N ALA A 93 -6.14 11.79 5.07
CA ALA A 93 -5.88 11.02 6.28
C ALA A 93 -4.67 11.56 7.07
N VAL A 94 -3.55 11.84 6.38
CA VAL A 94 -2.36 12.45 7.01
C VAL A 94 -2.72 13.79 7.65
N ASP A 95 -3.37 14.70 6.91
CA ASP A 95 -3.75 16.02 7.42
C ASP A 95 -4.67 15.90 8.66
N TYR A 96 -5.64 14.97 8.63
CA TYR A 96 -6.52 14.68 9.76
C TYR A 96 -5.73 14.17 10.97
N PHE A 97 -4.90 13.13 10.81
CA PHE A 97 -4.19 12.54 11.94
C PHE A 97 -3.19 13.54 12.56
N ILE A 98 -2.52 14.37 11.74
CA ILE A 98 -1.70 15.49 12.23
C ILE A 98 -2.53 16.45 13.09
N SER A 99 -3.75 16.80 12.67
CA SER A 99 -4.63 17.73 13.41
C SER A 99 -5.01 17.22 14.81
N VAL A 100 -5.06 15.90 14.99
CA VAL A 100 -5.31 15.25 16.29
C VAL A 100 -4.02 14.80 16.98
N ARG A 101 -2.86 15.27 16.50
CA ARG A 101 -1.51 14.99 17.05
C ARG A 101 -1.14 13.50 17.03
N LEU A 102 -1.64 12.76 16.05
CA LEU A 102 -1.27 11.36 15.80
C LEU A 102 -0.60 11.29 14.43
N ILE A 103 0.67 10.91 14.36
CA ILE A 103 1.32 10.66 13.08
C ILE A 103 2.48 9.69 13.29
N ASN A 104 2.71 8.85 12.30
CA ASN A 104 3.85 7.93 12.22
C ASN A 104 4.08 7.61 10.73
N THR A 105 4.71 6.49 10.41
CA THR A 105 4.95 6.10 9.02
C THR A 105 3.65 5.88 8.24
N ASP A 106 3.78 5.76 6.91
CA ASP A 106 2.66 5.49 6.00
C ASP A 106 1.84 4.26 6.41
N GLN A 107 2.47 3.23 6.95
CA GLN A 107 1.83 1.99 7.40
C GLN A 107 0.81 2.21 8.53
N GLN A 108 1.16 2.99 9.55
CA GLN A 108 0.21 3.31 10.63
C GLN A 108 -0.90 4.22 10.12
N VAL A 109 -0.59 5.17 9.23
CA VAL A 109 -1.62 6.02 8.62
C VAL A 109 -2.61 5.19 7.81
N ILE A 110 -2.12 4.23 7.02
CA ILE A 110 -2.97 3.32 6.23
C ILE A 110 -3.82 2.46 7.17
N TYR A 111 -3.22 1.84 8.18
CA TYR A 111 -3.97 1.01 9.12
C TYR A 111 -5.02 1.83 9.88
N ALA A 112 -4.65 2.99 10.41
CA ALA A 112 -5.57 3.89 11.08
C ALA A 112 -6.71 4.34 10.14
N MET A 113 -6.41 4.67 8.88
CA MET A 113 -7.41 5.08 7.87
C MET A 113 -8.47 4.00 7.61
N PHE A 114 -8.10 2.72 7.60
CA PHE A 114 -9.00 1.60 7.36
C PHE A 114 -9.50 0.88 8.63
N SER A 115 -9.07 1.33 9.81
CA SER A 115 -9.71 0.92 11.07
C SER A 115 -11.17 1.37 11.13
N LYS A 116 -11.96 0.80 12.03
CA LYS A 116 -13.37 1.17 12.25
C LYS A 116 -13.51 2.64 12.60
N GLU A 117 -12.68 3.13 13.51
CA GLU A 117 -12.66 4.53 13.92
C GLU A 117 -12.26 5.44 12.75
N GLY A 118 -11.17 5.14 12.04
CA GLY A 118 -10.73 5.93 10.89
C GLY A 118 -11.74 5.93 9.75
N THR A 119 -12.35 4.78 9.43
CA THR A 119 -13.36 4.68 8.36
C THR A 119 -14.59 5.53 8.66
N ASN A 120 -15.01 5.60 9.93
CA ASN A 120 -16.15 6.43 10.34
C ASN A 120 -15.90 7.93 10.10
N VAL A 121 -14.66 8.38 10.28
CA VAL A 121 -14.28 9.80 10.14
C VAL A 121 -13.89 10.14 8.71
N LEU A 122 -12.96 9.38 8.13
CA LEU A 122 -12.31 9.68 6.84
C LEU A 122 -13.10 9.17 5.65
N LYS A 123 -13.91 8.12 5.81
CA LYS A 123 -14.76 7.52 4.78
C LYS A 123 -13.99 7.28 3.46
N PRO A 124 -12.90 6.49 3.49
CA PRO A 124 -12.07 6.25 2.32
C PRO A 124 -12.92 5.65 1.19
N LYS A 125 -12.72 6.14 -0.04
CA LYS A 125 -13.47 5.71 -1.23
C LYS A 125 -12.73 4.64 -2.03
N VAL A 126 -11.41 4.70 -1.99
CA VAL A 126 -10.56 3.71 -2.66
C VAL A 126 -10.22 2.63 -1.66
N GLU A 127 -10.70 1.42 -1.92
CA GLU A 127 -10.45 0.23 -1.11
C GLU A 127 -9.07 -0.37 -1.38
N LEU A 128 -8.62 -1.21 -0.44
CA LEU A 128 -7.41 -2.01 -0.60
C LEU A 128 -7.77 -3.43 -1.05
N GLN A 129 -6.94 -4.00 -1.91
CA GLN A 129 -6.87 -5.43 -2.17
C GLN A 129 -5.64 -6.00 -1.47
N ILE A 130 -5.87 -6.81 -0.45
CA ILE A 130 -4.80 -7.33 0.41
C ILE A 130 -4.28 -8.66 -0.14
N TYR A 131 -2.99 -8.70 -0.48
CA TYR A 131 -2.30 -9.90 -0.90
C TYR A 131 -1.68 -10.59 0.31
N ARG A 132 -2.14 -11.81 0.58
CA ARG A 132 -1.73 -12.59 1.74
C ARG A 132 -0.57 -13.52 1.40
N PRO A 133 0.57 -13.39 2.08
CA PRO A 133 1.65 -14.37 1.99
C PRO A 133 1.27 -15.73 2.63
N PRO A 134 2.01 -16.81 2.33
CA PRO A 134 1.88 -18.10 3.01
C PRO A 134 2.20 -18.03 4.52
N GLY A 135 3.14 -17.18 4.94
CA GLY A 135 3.48 -16.93 6.34
C GLY A 135 3.31 -15.47 6.77
N ASP A 136 3.36 -15.18 8.07
CA ASP A 136 3.32 -13.80 8.58
C ASP A 136 4.67 -13.08 8.37
N ASN A 137 4.65 -11.74 8.38
CA ASN A 137 5.84 -10.88 8.28
C ASN A 137 6.65 -11.00 6.97
N GLU A 138 6.02 -11.47 5.88
CA GLU A 138 6.65 -11.52 4.56
C GLU A 138 6.57 -10.16 3.82
N TRP A 139 7.36 -9.20 4.27
CA TRP A 139 7.40 -7.82 3.72
C TRP A 139 7.48 -7.74 2.20
N PHE A 140 8.23 -8.66 1.58
CA PHE A 140 8.54 -8.62 0.15
C PHE A 140 7.62 -9.51 -0.70
N TYR A 141 6.59 -10.12 -0.11
CA TYR A 141 5.71 -11.06 -0.82
C TYR A 141 5.05 -10.44 -2.06
N LEU A 142 4.42 -9.27 -1.92
CA LEU A 142 3.76 -8.61 -3.05
C LEU A 142 4.75 -8.29 -4.18
N GLY A 143 5.97 -7.84 -3.87
CA GLY A 143 7.01 -7.63 -4.88
C GLY A 143 7.44 -8.93 -5.56
N THR A 144 7.48 -10.04 -4.82
CA THR A 144 7.80 -11.38 -5.34
C THR A 144 6.80 -11.82 -6.41
N ILE A 145 5.51 -11.74 -6.12
CA ILE A 145 4.47 -12.20 -7.05
C ILE A 145 4.25 -11.25 -8.23
N MET A 146 4.79 -10.03 -8.16
CA MET A 146 4.76 -9.06 -9.24
C MET A 146 5.98 -9.14 -10.16
N THR A 147 7.11 -9.68 -9.69
CA THR A 147 8.39 -9.67 -10.40
C THR A 147 8.51 -10.89 -11.30
N HIS A 148 8.86 -10.66 -12.57
CA HIS A 148 9.09 -11.71 -13.57
C HIS A 148 10.44 -11.52 -14.23
N MET A 149 11.19 -12.61 -14.34
CA MET A 149 12.47 -12.62 -15.06
C MET A 149 12.22 -12.58 -16.57
N MET A 150 13.01 -11.78 -17.27
CA MET A 150 13.04 -11.81 -18.73
C MET A 150 13.80 -13.06 -19.17
N THR A 151 13.17 -13.88 -20.00
CA THR A 151 13.79 -15.01 -20.69
C THR A 151 14.65 -14.54 -21.86
#